data_AF-A0A613DN92-F1
#
_entry.id   AF-A0A613DN92-F1
#
_cell.length_a   1.000
_cell.length_b   1.000
_cell.length_c   1.000
_cell.angle_alpha   90.00
_cell.angle_beta   90.00
_cell.angle_gamma   90.00
#
_symmetry.space_group_name_H-M   'P 1'
#
loop_
_entity.id
_entity.type
_entity.pdbx_description
1 polymer ?
#
loop_
_entity_poly.entity_id
_entity_poly.type
_entity_poly.pdbx_seq_one_letter_code
_entity_poly.pdbx_strand_id
1 'polypeptide(L)'
;MSKDLFSKFPTYPVDQLSGIFINGISPESMTHDFEAKHVKHKVIKANLRDPENGQVFCISTQTKKPMFRYRVGQEVDISNPYNFNHYGSEKRGVVVGTLTYYLKGFSFTGYMVEYIE
;
A
#
# COMPACT_ATOMS: atom_id res chain seq x y z
N MET A 1 -4.18 7.34 21.45
CA MET A 1 -4.34 7.26 19.98
C MET A 1 -3.83 5.91 19.51
N SER A 2 -4.67 4.89 19.24
CA SER A 2 -4.20 3.70 18.47
C SER A 2 -5.22 2.58 18.23
N LYS A 3 -6.18 2.31 19.13
CA LYS A 3 -7.06 1.12 18.96
C LYS A 3 -7.99 1.21 17.74
N ASP A 4 -8.37 2.42 17.34
CA ASP A 4 -9.41 2.66 16.34
C ASP A 4 -8.86 2.91 14.91
N LEU A 5 -7.53 2.90 14.74
CA LEU A 5 -6.89 3.08 13.42
C LEU A 5 -6.68 1.74 12.72
N PHE A 6 -6.22 0.72 13.45
CA PHE A 6 -6.07 -0.64 12.93
C PHE A 6 -7.40 -1.33 12.63
N SER A 7 -8.49 -0.91 13.28
CA SER A 7 -9.85 -1.34 12.92
C SER A 7 -10.33 -0.73 11.60
N LYS A 8 -9.89 0.49 11.27
CA LYS A 8 -10.29 1.22 10.06
C LYS A 8 -9.42 0.88 8.85
N PHE A 9 -8.15 0.57 9.08
CA PHE A 9 -7.18 0.20 8.04
C PHE A 9 -6.39 -1.03 8.51
N PRO A 10 -7.00 -2.23 8.42
CA PRO A 10 -6.32 -3.46 8.79
C PRO A 10 -5.13 -3.73 7.87
N THR A 11 -4.16 -4.47 8.40
CA THR A 11 -2.95 -4.89 7.67
C THR A 11 -2.87 -6.40 7.64
N TYR A 12 -2.25 -6.92 6.58
CA TYR A 12 -1.98 -8.35 6.47
C TYR A 12 -1.08 -8.81 7.62
N PRO A 13 -1.35 -9.99 8.21
CA PRO A 13 -0.48 -10.60 9.21
C PRO A 13 0.84 -11.08 8.56
N VAL A 14 1.88 -11.22 9.38
CA VAL A 14 3.26 -11.46 8.92
C VAL A 14 3.41 -12.75 8.11
N ASP A 15 2.66 -13.78 8.46
CA ASP A 15 2.64 -15.06 7.75
C ASP A 15 2.12 -14.92 6.31
N GLN A 16 1.11 -14.07 6.09
CA GLN A 16 0.55 -13.82 4.76
C GLN A 16 1.44 -12.92 3.89
N LEU A 17 2.20 -11.98 4.49
CA LEU A 17 3.09 -11.09 3.73
C LEU A 17 4.09 -11.85 2.86
N SER A 18 4.52 -13.03 3.29
CA SER A 18 5.45 -13.89 2.54
C SER A 18 4.91 -14.39 1.19
N GLY A 19 3.59 -14.43 1.02
CA GLY A 19 2.92 -14.80 -0.23
C GLY A 19 2.49 -13.62 -1.09
N ILE A 20 2.70 -12.37 -0.63
CA ILE A 20 2.34 -11.15 -1.34
C ILE A 20 3.59 -10.54 -1.97
N PHE A 21 3.51 -10.14 -3.24
CA PHE A 21 4.62 -9.57 -3.98
C PHE A 21 4.21 -8.32 -4.76
N ILE A 22 5.05 -7.29 -4.67
CA ILE A 22 4.97 -6.07 -5.48
C ILE A 22 6.26 -5.99 -6.29
N ASN A 23 6.16 -6.04 -7.63
CA ASN A 23 7.31 -6.23 -8.54
C ASN A 23 8.24 -7.38 -8.10
N GLY A 24 7.66 -8.50 -7.65
CA GLY A 24 8.42 -9.66 -7.19
C GLY A 24 9.07 -9.51 -5.80
N ILE A 25 8.83 -8.41 -5.08
CA ILE A 25 9.39 -8.17 -3.74
C ILE A 25 8.26 -8.25 -2.69
N SER A 26 8.46 -9.03 -1.64
CA SER A 26 7.53 -9.10 -0.52
C SER A 26 7.64 -7.85 0.38
N PRO A 27 6.53 -7.17 0.70
CA PRO A 27 6.56 -5.95 1.51
C PRO A 27 6.73 -6.25 3.02
N GLU A 28 7.37 -5.34 3.76
CA GLU A 28 7.51 -5.49 5.23
C GLU A 28 6.17 -5.24 5.97
N SER A 29 5.24 -4.52 5.34
CA SER A 29 3.87 -4.33 5.81
C SER A 29 3.02 -3.87 4.62
N MET A 30 1.76 -4.32 4.61
CA MET A 30 0.77 -3.95 3.62
C MET A 30 -0.61 -3.82 4.27
N THR A 31 -1.35 -2.75 3.98
CA THR A 31 -2.76 -2.64 4.36
C THR A 31 -3.61 -3.55 3.50
N HIS A 32 -4.78 -3.93 3.98
CA HIS A 32 -5.84 -4.37 3.08
C HIS A 32 -6.21 -3.20 2.16
N ASP A 33 -6.88 -3.53 1.06
CA ASP A 33 -7.42 -2.53 0.15
C ASP A 33 -8.48 -1.69 0.87
N PHE A 34 -8.54 -0.41 0.51
CA PHE A 34 -9.59 0.49 0.95
C PHE A 34 -9.91 1.52 -0.14
N GLU A 35 -11.08 2.14 -0.04
CA GLU A 35 -11.54 3.11 -1.02
C GLU A 35 -10.72 4.41 -0.98
N ALA A 36 -10.36 4.91 -2.15
CA ALA A 36 -9.57 6.12 -2.39
C ALA A 36 -10.15 7.37 -1.71
N LYS A 37 -11.47 7.44 -1.53
CA LYS A 37 -12.16 8.53 -0.82
C LYS A 37 -11.71 8.72 0.62
N HIS A 38 -11.11 7.68 1.23
CA HIS A 38 -10.55 7.74 2.57
C HIS A 38 -9.15 8.38 2.63
N VAL A 39 -8.50 8.61 1.50
CA VAL A 39 -7.21 9.31 1.42
C VAL A 39 -7.40 10.81 1.65
N LYS A 40 -6.88 11.31 2.78
CA LYS A 40 -6.98 12.72 3.17
C LYS A 40 -5.76 13.58 2.85
N HIS A 41 -4.62 12.96 2.53
CA HIS A 41 -3.37 13.68 2.29
C HIS A 41 -3.43 14.42 0.96
N LYS A 42 -3.42 15.76 0.97
CA LYS A 42 -3.67 16.61 -0.21
C LYS A 42 -2.86 16.22 -1.45
N VAL A 43 -1.55 16.01 -1.28
CA VAL A 43 -0.64 15.65 -2.39
C VAL A 43 -0.96 14.26 -2.96
N ILE A 44 -1.29 13.29 -2.10
CA ILE A 44 -1.61 11.92 -2.55
C ILE A 44 -2.97 11.95 -3.24
N LYS A 45 -3.94 12.66 -2.65
CA LYS A 45 -5.29 12.80 -3.20
C LYS A 45 -5.27 13.44 -4.60
N ALA A 46 -4.38 14.39 -4.85
CA ALA A 46 -4.23 15.03 -6.15
C ALA A 46 -3.66 14.10 -7.25
N ASN A 47 -3.03 12.99 -6.86
CA ASN A 47 -2.43 12.02 -7.77
C ASN A 47 -3.30 10.78 -8.01
N LEU A 48 -4.46 10.67 -7.33
CA LEU A 48 -5.40 9.58 -7.52
C LEU A 48 -6.09 9.72 -8.89
N ARG A 49 -6.20 8.61 -9.62
CA ARG A 49 -6.90 8.52 -10.90
C ARG A 49 -8.41 8.51 -10.70
N ASP A 50 -8.91 7.79 -9.70
CA ASP A 50 -10.31 7.80 -9.28
C ASP A 50 -10.42 8.08 -7.77
N PRO A 51 -10.45 9.36 -7.35
CA PRO A 51 -10.49 9.74 -5.95
C PRO A 51 -11.74 9.29 -5.18
N GLU A 52 -12.83 8.93 -5.87
CA GLU A 52 -14.11 8.61 -5.24
C GLU A 52 -14.36 7.10 -5.19
N ASN A 53 -13.95 6.33 -6.22
CA ASN A 53 -14.22 4.89 -6.31
C ASN A 53 -12.97 4.02 -6.47
N GLY A 54 -11.79 4.60 -6.64
CA GLY A 54 -10.53 3.85 -6.77
C GLY A 54 -10.26 2.97 -5.56
N GLN A 55 -9.63 1.82 -5.77
CA GLN A 55 -9.11 0.98 -4.70
C GLN A 55 -7.63 1.28 -4.50
N VAL A 56 -7.23 1.49 -3.25
CA VAL A 56 -5.85 1.79 -2.88
C VAL A 56 -5.39 0.89 -1.74
N PHE A 57 -4.08 0.73 -1.65
CA PHE A 57 -3.42 0.11 -0.50
C PHE A 57 -2.10 0.81 -0.22
N CYS A 58 -1.58 0.63 0.99
CA CYS A 58 -0.29 1.15 1.40
C CYS A 58 0.66 0.01 1.71
N ILE A 59 1.86 0.07 1.13
CA ILE A 59 3.00 -0.77 1.50
C ILE A 59 4.06 0.07 2.18
N SER A 60 4.85 -0.52 3.06
CA SER A 60 5.93 0.22 3.71
C SER A 60 7.21 -0.57 3.81
N THR A 61 8.32 0.18 3.90
CA THR A 61 9.63 -0.37 4.20
C THR A 61 10.40 0.55 5.15
N GLN A 62 11.36 0.01 5.89
CA GLN A 62 12.25 0.80 6.75
C GLN A 62 13.06 1.80 5.93
N THR A 63 13.07 3.06 6.37
CA THR A 63 13.77 4.15 5.69
C THR A 63 15.29 3.93 5.67
N LYS A 64 15.87 3.38 6.75
CA LYS A 64 17.32 3.17 6.88
C LYS A 64 17.84 2.00 6.02
N LYS A 65 17.04 0.96 5.84
CA LYS A 65 17.38 -0.24 5.07
C LYS A 65 16.17 -0.65 4.20
N PRO A 66 15.86 0.13 3.16
CA PRO A 66 14.67 -0.10 2.36
C PRO A 66 14.83 -1.38 1.54
N MET A 67 13.80 -2.23 1.57
CA MET A 67 13.70 -3.42 0.72
C MET A 67 13.34 -3.07 -0.73
N PHE A 68 12.64 -1.94 -0.92
CA PHE A 68 12.22 -1.46 -2.22
C PHE A 68 12.20 0.08 -2.24
N ARG A 69 12.29 0.65 -3.44
CA ARG A 69 12.22 2.09 -3.68
C ARG A 69 11.36 2.34 -4.91
N TYR A 70 10.22 2.98 -4.71
CA TYR A 70 9.33 3.35 -5.79
C TYR A 70 9.28 4.86 -5.98
N ARG A 71 8.82 5.29 -7.15
CA ARG A 71 8.59 6.72 -7.47
C ARG A 71 7.10 6.97 -7.69
N VAL A 72 6.63 8.16 -7.36
CA VAL A 72 5.27 8.58 -7.73
C VAL A 72 5.11 8.52 -9.24
N GLY A 73 4.00 7.95 -9.71
CA GLY A 73 3.72 7.66 -11.13
C GLY A 73 4.30 6.35 -11.64
N GLN A 74 5.09 5.62 -10.85
CA GLN A 74 5.61 4.31 -11.23
C GLN A 74 4.49 3.26 -11.20
N GLU A 75 4.39 2.47 -12.26
CA GLU A 75 3.52 1.29 -12.30
C GLU A 75 4.20 0.08 -11.65
N VAL A 76 3.40 -0.74 -10.98
CA VAL A 76 3.83 -1.93 -10.25
C VAL A 76 2.92 -3.11 -10.54
N ASP A 77 3.50 -4.29 -10.63
CA ASP A 77 2.81 -5.56 -10.73
C ASP A 77 2.57 -6.11 -9.32
N ILE A 78 1.36 -6.60 -9.09
CA ILE A 78 0.83 -6.97 -7.78
C ILE A 78 0.37 -8.41 -7.85
N SER A 79 0.96 -9.25 -6.98
CA SER A 79 0.51 -10.61 -6.74
C SER A 79 0.12 -10.73 -5.28
N ASN A 80 -1.18 -10.84 -5.01
CA ASN A 80 -1.73 -11.00 -3.66
C ASN A 80 -2.78 -12.13 -3.64
N PRO A 81 -2.40 -13.36 -3.26
CA PRO A 81 -3.31 -14.50 -3.28
C PRO A 81 -4.39 -14.45 -2.18
N TYR A 82 -4.27 -13.54 -1.22
CA TYR A 82 -5.20 -13.39 -0.10
C TYR A 82 -6.26 -12.30 -0.35
N ASN A 83 -6.19 -11.64 -1.50
CA ASN A 83 -7.18 -10.65 -1.88
C ASN A 83 -8.39 -11.31 -2.55
N PHE A 84 -9.45 -11.55 -1.77
CA PHE A 84 -10.67 -12.19 -2.25
C PHE A 84 -11.46 -11.36 -3.27
N ASN A 85 -11.28 -10.03 -3.29
CA ASN A 85 -11.91 -9.17 -4.30
C ASN A 85 -11.27 -9.36 -5.69
N HIS A 86 -10.07 -9.94 -5.75
CA HIS A 86 -9.26 -10.06 -6.96
C HIS A 86 -8.65 -11.46 -7.13
N TYR A 87 -9.38 -12.50 -6.67
CA TYR A 87 -8.92 -13.88 -6.62
C TYR A 87 -8.39 -14.37 -7.99
N GLY A 88 -7.11 -14.76 -8.02
CA GLY A 88 -6.50 -15.42 -9.18
C GLY A 88 -6.01 -14.53 -10.32
N SER A 89 -5.90 -13.21 -10.13
CA SER A 89 -5.38 -12.30 -11.16
C SER A 89 -4.15 -11.52 -10.70
N GLU A 90 -3.10 -11.52 -11.53
CA GLU A 90 -2.06 -10.50 -11.45
C GLU A 90 -2.71 -9.14 -11.72
N LYS A 91 -2.37 -8.17 -10.88
CA LYS A 91 -2.95 -6.84 -10.91
C LYS A 91 -1.87 -5.81 -11.16
N ARG A 92 -2.27 -4.69 -11.75
CA ARG A 92 -1.38 -3.55 -11.95
C ARG A 92 -1.86 -2.40 -11.09
N GLY A 93 -0.90 -1.67 -10.53
CA GLY A 93 -1.17 -0.45 -9.79
C GLY A 93 -0.19 0.65 -10.14
N VAL A 94 -0.50 1.86 -9.71
CA VAL A 94 0.39 3.02 -9.83
C VAL A 94 0.65 3.61 -8.45
N VAL A 95 1.90 3.98 -8.19
CA VAL A 95 2.26 4.67 -6.95
C VAL A 95 1.76 6.11 -7.01
N VAL A 96 0.79 6.45 -6.18
CA VAL A 96 0.14 7.78 -6.14
C VAL A 96 0.76 8.68 -5.07
N GLY A 97 1.57 8.14 -4.17
CA GLY A 97 2.19 8.97 -3.15
C GLY A 97 3.13 8.24 -2.22
N THR A 98 3.91 9.03 -1.48
CA THR A 98 4.83 8.53 -0.47
C THR A 98 4.66 9.30 0.83
N LEU A 99 4.78 8.62 1.96
CA LEU A 99 4.75 9.26 3.28
C LEU A 99 5.80 8.62 4.19
N THR A 100 6.63 9.46 4.81
CA THR A 100 7.55 9.00 5.86
C THR A 100 6.86 9.09 7.21
N TYR A 101 6.95 8.03 8.01
CA TYR A 101 6.39 7.99 9.35
C TYR A 101 7.34 7.30 10.34
N TYR A 102 7.07 7.50 11.63
CA TYR A 102 7.86 6.94 12.73
C TYR A 102 6.99 6.02 13.58
N LEU A 103 7.49 4.82 13.87
CA LEU A 103 6.83 3.86 14.74
C LEU A 103 7.86 3.21 15.66
N LYS A 104 7.66 3.33 16.98
CA LYS A 104 8.50 2.70 18.01
C LYS A 104 10.02 2.89 17.82
N GLY A 105 10.44 4.10 17.43
CA GLY A 105 11.85 4.43 17.20
C GLY A 105 12.42 4.05 15.83
N PHE A 106 11.62 3.43 14.96
CA PHE A 106 11.97 3.13 13.58
C PHE A 106 11.30 4.11 12.62
N SER A 107 12.03 4.51 11.57
CA SER A 107 11.49 5.30 10.47
C SER A 107 11.11 4.39 9.31
N PHE A 108 9.93 4.63 8.75
CA PHE A 108 9.39 3.90 7.61
C PHE A 108 9.02 4.85 6.49
N THR A 109 9.15 4.36 5.27
CA THR A 109 8.63 5.00 4.05
C THR A 109 7.45 4.16 3.56
N GLY A 110 6.26 4.75 3.60
CA GLY A 110 5.04 4.20 3.03
C GLY A 110 4.85 4.67 1.59
N TYR A 111 4.38 3.77 0.73
CA TYR A 111 4.01 4.04 -0.65
C TYR A 111 2.54 3.69 -0.81
N MET A 112 1.74 4.66 -1.24
CA MET A 112 0.34 4.47 -1.57
C MET A 112 0.25 4.04 -3.04
N VAL A 113 -0.46 2.95 -3.29
CA VAL A 113 -0.67 2.38 -4.62
C VAL A 113 -2.17 2.37 -4.90
N GLU A 114 -2.55 2.80 -6.10
CA GLU A 114 -3.91 2.69 -6.62
C GLU A 114 -3.94 1.62 -7.71
N TYR A 115 -4.92 0.71 -7.68
CA TYR A 115 -5.12 -0.27 -8.74
C TYR A 115 -5.57 0.42 -10.04
N ILE A 116 -5.10 -0.09 -11.18
CA ILE A 116 -5.39 0.50 -12.50
C ILE A 116 -6.00 -0.50 -13.50
N GLU A 117 -5.95 -1.81 -13.19
CA GLU A 117 -6.50 -2.92 -13.98
C GLU A 117 -7.00 -4.04 -13.05
#